data_AF-A0AAJ3LQD1-F1
#
_entry.id   AF-A0AAJ3LQD1-F1
#
_cell.length_a   1.000
_cell.length_b   1.000
_cell.length_c   1.000
_cell.angle_alpha   90.00
_cell.angle_beta   90.00
_cell.angle_gamma   90.00
#
_symmetry.space_group_name_H-M   'P 1'
#
loop_
_entity.id
_entity.type
_entity.pdbx_description
1 polymer ?
#
loop_
_entity_poly.entity_id
_entity_poly.type
_entity_poly.pdbx_seq_one_letter_code
_entity_poly.pdbx_strand_id
1 'polypeptide(L)'
;MSDECKHGFDNGLCATCFPPPPREVPVAEPPAPKVRRSTVAPSLREPAPTRVRTAATAKTVTKAAAALPVVRVGEQRLYHVTHIRNLERILETGSILPVASPALPDGPVVDIAAASHREARRTMVLAGTDDLTPADFVPFFLTPDADLWAGIRAGEHDVRLSAEALASSVNDYVVLVTTIDGAAVHPGEFDADTGRPSRARVVVADGDASHVLTSIGANAMTADRMVQRFATDEDPAALRRAEVLVADAVPFDRITVIGVATVNVREHVKRLVAGAGHRTKVAAYTPWFQEHVAD
;
A
#
# COMPACT_ATOMS: atom_id res chain seq x y z
N MET A 1 -13.14 -24.09 21.01
CA MET A 1 -12.58 -22.78 21.41
C MET A 1 -12.02 -22.18 20.15
N SER A 2 -12.51 -21.02 19.71
CA SER A 2 -12.08 -20.43 18.44
C SER A 2 -10.60 -20.06 18.51
N ASP A 3 -9.80 -20.48 17.53
CA ASP A 3 -8.37 -20.14 17.38
C ASP A 3 -8.12 -18.65 17.02
N GLU A 4 -9.15 -17.81 17.18
CA GLU A 4 -9.18 -16.39 16.85
C GLU A 4 -9.25 -15.57 18.14
N CYS A 5 -8.46 -14.51 18.23
CA CYS A 5 -8.47 -13.59 19.35
C CYS A 5 -9.69 -12.64 19.30
N LYS A 6 -9.93 -11.88 20.39
CA LYS A 6 -11.05 -10.92 20.47
C LYS A 6 -11.06 -9.84 19.39
N HIS A 7 -9.92 -9.60 18.74
CA HIS A 7 -9.76 -8.61 17.68
C HIS A 7 -10.05 -9.18 16.29
N GLY A 8 -10.31 -10.48 16.18
CA GLY A 8 -10.62 -11.11 14.91
C GLY A 8 -9.39 -11.51 14.09
N PHE A 9 -8.28 -11.84 14.75
CA PHE A 9 -7.08 -12.37 14.11
C PHE A 9 -6.78 -13.75 14.68
N ASP A 10 -6.22 -14.62 13.86
CA ASP A 10 -5.80 -15.94 14.30
C ASP A 10 -4.68 -15.78 15.33
N ASN A 11 -4.54 -16.75 16.24
CA ASN A 11 -3.53 -16.71 17.29
C ASN A 11 -2.12 -16.45 16.71
N GLY A 12 -1.41 -15.48 17.30
CA GLY A 12 -0.08 -15.03 16.84
C GLY A 12 -0.08 -13.95 15.76
N LEU A 13 -1.21 -13.65 15.09
CA LEU A 13 -1.28 -12.63 14.03
C LEU A 13 -1.73 -11.25 14.53
N CYS A 14 -2.28 -11.17 15.74
CA CYS A 14 -2.73 -9.91 16.32
C CYS A 14 -1.57 -9.18 17.00
N ALA A 15 -1.05 -8.10 16.38
CA ALA A 15 0.02 -7.29 16.99
C ALA A 15 -0.37 -6.66 18.34
N THR A 16 -1.67 -6.51 18.64
CA THR A 16 -2.15 -6.04 19.94
C THR A 16 -2.11 -7.13 21.02
N CYS A 17 -2.43 -8.39 20.66
CA CYS A 17 -2.36 -9.51 21.61
C CYS A 17 -0.94 -10.11 21.69
N PHE A 18 -0.17 -9.99 20.63
CA PHE A 18 1.18 -10.53 20.44
C PHE A 18 2.09 -9.43 19.88
N PRO A 19 2.44 -8.41 20.69
CA PRO A 19 3.32 -7.34 20.23
C PRO A 19 4.68 -7.88 19.81
N PRO A 20 5.28 -7.36 18.70
CA PRO A 20 6.61 -7.78 18.30
C PRO A 20 7.63 -7.44 19.40
N PRO A 21 8.67 -8.27 19.57
CA PRO A 21 9.71 -7.98 20.56
C PRO A 21 10.34 -6.61 20.24
N PRO A 22 10.71 -5.83 21.28
CA PRO A 22 11.40 -4.56 21.08
C PRO A 22 12.63 -4.78 20.20
N ARG A 23 12.81 -3.93 19.18
CA ARG A 23 14.05 -3.95 18.40
C ARG A 23 15.20 -3.58 19.33
N GLU A 24 16.08 -4.55 19.62
CA GLU A 24 17.35 -4.28 20.26
C GLU A 24 18.18 -3.40 19.31
N VAL A 25 18.25 -2.11 19.61
CA VAL A 25 19.21 -1.21 18.95
C VAL A 25 20.58 -1.66 19.47
N PRO A 26 21.49 -2.17 18.61
CA PRO A 26 22.79 -2.59 19.09
C PRO A 26 23.50 -1.36 19.66
N VAL A 27 23.72 -1.39 20.97
CA VAL A 27 24.53 -0.39 21.69
C VAL A 27 25.91 -0.43 21.03
N ALA A 28 26.29 0.66 20.38
CA ALA A 28 27.58 0.77 19.73
C ALA A 28 28.69 0.58 20.80
N GLU A 29 29.42 -0.52 20.72
CA GLU A 29 30.62 -0.70 21.53
C GLU A 29 31.66 0.37 21.15
N PRO A 30 32.32 1.03 22.13
CA PRO A 30 33.31 2.05 21.84
C PRO A 30 34.52 1.43 21.11
N PRO A 31 35.08 2.11 20.10
CA PRO A 31 36.14 1.54 19.27
C PRO A 31 37.44 1.39 20.05
N ALA A 32 38.05 0.20 19.96
CA ALA A 32 39.36 -0.11 20.51
C ALA A 32 40.47 0.75 19.86
N PRO A 33 41.52 1.13 20.61
CA PRO A 33 42.54 2.06 20.13
C PRO A 33 43.46 1.43 19.06
N LYS A 34 43.67 2.16 17.96
CA LYS A 34 44.54 1.78 16.84
C LYS A 34 46.02 1.97 17.19
N VAL A 35 46.80 0.89 17.15
CA VAL A 35 48.27 0.94 17.25
C VAL A 35 48.86 1.38 15.90
N ARG A 36 49.54 2.54 15.88
CA ARG A 36 50.30 3.04 14.72
C ARG A 36 51.62 2.29 14.59
N ARG A 37 51.91 1.71 13.40
CA ARG A 37 53.28 1.32 13.01
C ARG A 37 53.82 2.30 11.98
N SER A 38 55.03 2.77 12.22
CA SER A 38 55.79 3.72 11.40
C SER A 38 56.34 3.05 10.14
N THR A 39 56.28 3.76 9.03
CA THR A 39 56.92 3.39 7.75
C THR A 39 58.24 4.12 7.60
N VAL A 40 59.34 3.38 7.48
CA VAL A 40 60.64 3.87 7.01
C VAL A 40 60.79 3.48 5.54
N ALA A 41 61.23 4.41 4.71
CA ALA A 41 61.73 4.23 3.34
C ALA A 41 63.12 4.93 3.25
N PRO A 42 63.92 4.84 2.17
CA PRO A 42 63.86 4.04 0.93
C PRO A 42 65.22 3.36 0.58
N SER A 43 65.34 2.63 -0.56
CA SER A 43 66.42 2.80 -1.58
C SER A 43 66.58 1.63 -2.60
N LEU A 44 66.45 2.00 -3.88
CA LEU A 44 67.19 1.67 -5.14
C LEU A 44 67.79 0.26 -5.41
N ARG A 45 67.24 -0.46 -6.42
CA ARG A 45 67.93 -1.00 -7.63
C ARG A 45 67.03 -1.92 -8.48
N GLU A 46 67.00 -1.68 -9.79
CA GLU A 46 66.69 -2.65 -10.87
C GLU A 46 67.96 -3.45 -11.24
N PRO A 47 67.93 -4.68 -11.85
CA PRO A 47 67.20 -5.00 -13.08
C PRO A 47 66.55 -6.43 -13.23
N ALA A 48 65.85 -6.57 -14.36
CA ALA A 48 65.14 -7.66 -15.07
C ALA A 48 65.72 -9.11 -15.07
N PRO A 49 65.16 -10.10 -15.83
CA PRO A 49 63.78 -10.61 -15.88
C PRO A 49 63.69 -12.16 -15.70
N THR A 50 62.46 -12.70 -15.74
CA THR A 50 62.06 -14.11 -16.04
C THR A 50 62.11 -15.17 -14.93
N ARG A 51 60.95 -15.59 -14.41
CA ARG A 51 60.36 -16.93 -14.64
C ARG A 51 59.00 -17.12 -13.96
N VAL A 52 58.25 -18.03 -14.57
CA VAL A 52 56.84 -18.40 -14.46
C VAL A 52 56.50 -19.22 -13.20
N ARG A 53 55.23 -19.10 -12.75
CA ARG A 53 54.42 -19.99 -11.86
C ARG A 53 54.72 -19.92 -10.35
N THR A 54 53.77 -19.90 -9.41
CA THR A 54 52.30 -20.02 -9.36
C THR A 54 51.86 -19.30 -8.08
N ALA A 55 51.03 -18.27 -8.16
CA ALA A 55 50.49 -17.61 -6.97
C ALA A 55 49.21 -18.30 -6.51
N ALA A 56 49.19 -18.67 -5.24
CA ALA A 56 48.03 -19.20 -4.54
C ALA A 56 46.84 -18.24 -4.68
N THR A 57 45.69 -18.79 -5.04
CA THR A 57 44.38 -18.14 -5.03
C THR A 57 44.09 -17.55 -3.66
N ALA A 58 44.31 -16.24 -3.51
CA ALA A 58 43.62 -15.45 -2.52
C ALA A 58 42.13 -15.50 -2.88
N LYS A 59 41.34 -16.20 -2.06
CA LYS A 59 39.88 -16.15 -2.12
C LYS A 59 39.44 -14.73 -1.77
N THR A 60 39.33 -13.89 -2.78
CA THR A 60 38.53 -12.67 -2.71
C THR A 60 37.10 -13.12 -2.48
N VAL A 61 36.63 -13.01 -1.24
CA VAL A 61 35.21 -13.12 -0.92
C VAL A 61 34.56 -11.90 -1.57
N THR A 62 34.13 -12.06 -2.82
CA THR A 62 33.17 -11.13 -3.41
C THR A 62 31.92 -11.26 -2.57
N LYS A 63 31.61 -10.18 -1.84
CA LYS A 63 30.32 -10.00 -1.18
C LYS A 63 29.29 -10.13 -2.30
N ALA A 64 28.63 -11.28 -2.40
CA ALA A 64 27.55 -11.48 -3.34
C ALA A 64 26.56 -10.33 -3.09
N ALA A 65 26.29 -9.53 -4.12
CA ALA A 65 25.23 -8.54 -4.05
C ALA A 65 23.98 -9.30 -3.62
N ALA A 66 23.46 -8.97 -2.43
CA ALA A 66 22.20 -9.53 -1.97
C ALA A 66 21.18 -9.25 -3.07
N ALA A 67 20.59 -10.29 -3.65
CA ALA A 67 19.56 -10.13 -4.65
C ALA A 67 18.47 -9.22 -4.05
N LEU A 68 18.12 -8.14 -4.76
CA LEU A 68 17.02 -7.27 -4.35
C LEU A 68 15.78 -8.14 -4.09
N PRO A 69 15.00 -7.85 -3.04
CA PRO A 69 13.80 -8.63 -2.74
C PRO A 69 12.89 -8.66 -3.97
N VAL A 70 12.46 -9.87 -4.36
CA VAL A 70 11.53 -10.04 -5.48
C VAL A 70 10.17 -9.51 -5.03
N VAL A 71 9.82 -8.31 -5.50
CA VAL A 71 8.51 -7.71 -5.23
C VAL A 71 7.45 -8.42 -6.06
N ARG A 72 6.55 -9.13 -5.38
CA ARG A 72 5.38 -9.74 -6.01
C ARG A 72 4.26 -8.71 -6.11
N VAL A 73 4.27 -7.93 -7.18
CA VAL A 73 3.33 -6.81 -7.41
C VAL A 73 1.88 -7.24 -7.20
N GLY A 74 1.46 -8.38 -7.77
CA GLY A 74 0.08 -8.87 -7.62
C GLY A 74 -0.38 -9.17 -6.20
N GLU A 75 0.57 -9.46 -5.29
CA GLU A 75 0.31 -9.74 -3.88
C GLU A 75 0.39 -8.47 -3.01
N GLN A 76 0.78 -7.33 -3.59
CA GLN A 76 0.79 -6.05 -2.91
C GLN A 76 -0.61 -5.71 -2.41
N ARG A 77 -0.72 -5.38 -1.11
CA ARG A 77 -1.99 -5.01 -0.49
C ARG A 77 -2.43 -3.62 -0.94
N LEU A 78 -3.73 -3.52 -1.14
CA LEU A 78 -4.45 -2.29 -1.46
C LEU A 78 -5.42 -1.97 -0.32
N TYR A 79 -5.54 -0.70 0.03
CA TYR A 79 -6.36 -0.20 1.13
C TYR A 79 -7.36 0.84 0.61
N HIS A 80 -8.65 0.56 0.74
CA HIS A 80 -9.71 1.52 0.42
C HIS A 80 -10.36 2.00 1.71
N VAL A 81 -10.27 3.30 1.98
CA VAL A 81 -10.88 3.93 3.15
C VAL A 81 -12.25 4.45 2.76
N THR A 82 -13.28 4.10 3.53
CA THR A 82 -14.63 4.63 3.35
C THR A 82 -15.36 4.74 4.67
N HIS A 83 -16.42 5.56 4.73
CA HIS A 83 -17.28 5.68 5.91
C HIS A 83 -18.21 4.45 6.03
N ILE A 84 -18.54 4.02 7.25
CA ILE A 84 -19.38 2.83 7.52
C ILE A 84 -20.76 2.96 6.86
N ARG A 85 -21.37 4.15 6.88
CA ARG A 85 -22.61 4.46 6.12
C ARG A 85 -22.52 4.16 4.61
N ASN A 86 -21.34 4.20 3.99
CA ASN A 86 -21.18 3.79 2.59
C ASN A 86 -21.09 2.27 2.43
N LEU A 87 -20.66 1.56 3.47
CA LEU A 87 -20.47 0.12 3.44
C LEU A 87 -21.78 -0.62 3.18
N GLU A 88 -22.90 -0.14 3.73
CA GLU A 88 -24.23 -0.73 3.49
C GLU A 88 -24.54 -0.79 1.98
N ARG A 89 -24.36 0.34 1.27
CA ARG A 89 -24.54 0.38 -0.18
C ARG A 89 -23.55 -0.51 -0.92
N ILE A 90 -22.28 -0.53 -0.53
CA ILE A 90 -21.25 -1.42 -1.14
C ILE A 90 -21.64 -2.90 -0.99
N LEU A 91 -22.21 -3.28 0.15
CA LEU A 91 -22.69 -4.63 0.42
C LEU A 91 -23.93 -4.95 -0.43
N GLU A 92 -24.88 -4.00 -0.55
CA GLU A 92 -26.08 -4.15 -1.37
C GLU A 92 -25.78 -4.30 -2.86
N THR A 93 -24.84 -3.51 -3.38
CA THR A 93 -24.38 -3.61 -4.78
C THR A 93 -23.44 -4.79 -5.00
N GLY A 94 -22.88 -5.35 -3.92
CA GLY A 94 -21.84 -6.38 -3.96
C GLY A 94 -20.53 -5.91 -4.57
N SER A 95 -20.30 -4.60 -4.72
CA SER A 95 -19.09 -4.03 -5.34
C SER A 95 -18.80 -2.62 -4.86
N ILE A 96 -17.52 -2.27 -4.81
CA ILE A 96 -17.08 -0.87 -4.71
C ILE A 96 -17.19 -0.28 -6.11
N LEU A 97 -17.91 0.82 -6.25
CA LEU A 97 -18.16 1.47 -7.54
C LEU A 97 -17.30 2.72 -7.70
N PRO A 98 -16.83 3.04 -8.92
CA PRO A 98 -16.30 4.36 -9.23
C PRO A 98 -17.33 5.44 -8.95
N VAL A 99 -16.87 6.64 -8.62
CA VAL A 99 -17.78 7.75 -8.31
C VAL A 99 -18.53 8.26 -9.55
N ALA A 100 -17.97 8.07 -10.74
CA ALA A 100 -18.65 8.35 -12.00
C ALA A 100 -19.63 7.25 -12.43
N SER A 101 -19.72 6.13 -11.70
CA SER A 101 -20.58 5.01 -12.07
C SER A 101 -22.05 5.43 -12.13
N PRO A 102 -22.79 5.08 -13.20
CA PRO A 102 -24.22 5.34 -13.30
C PRO A 102 -25.04 4.56 -12.27
N ALA A 103 -24.47 3.51 -11.68
CA ALA A 103 -25.07 2.77 -10.56
C ALA A 103 -24.92 3.49 -9.21
N LEU A 104 -24.29 4.67 -9.19
CA LEU A 104 -24.14 5.53 -8.01
C LEU A 104 -24.59 6.99 -8.33
N PRO A 105 -25.87 7.22 -8.70
CA PRO A 105 -26.33 8.52 -9.20
C PRO A 105 -26.23 9.65 -8.16
N ASP A 106 -26.46 9.33 -6.88
CA ASP A 106 -26.41 10.30 -5.78
C ASP A 106 -25.02 10.42 -5.14
N GLY A 107 -24.03 9.68 -5.66
CA GLY A 107 -22.73 9.54 -5.02
C GLY A 107 -22.76 8.67 -3.74
N PRO A 108 -21.67 8.67 -2.97
CA PRO A 108 -21.60 8.01 -1.67
C PRO A 108 -22.51 8.70 -0.64
N VAL A 109 -22.99 7.94 0.35
CA VAL A 109 -23.81 8.47 1.46
C VAL A 109 -23.03 9.50 2.28
N VAL A 110 -21.75 9.23 2.52
CA VAL A 110 -20.78 10.16 3.09
C VAL A 110 -19.63 10.27 2.13
N ASP A 111 -19.45 11.46 1.58
CA ASP A 111 -18.35 11.70 0.67
C ASP A 111 -17.08 12.04 1.43
N ILE A 112 -16.01 11.30 1.17
CA ILE A 112 -14.69 11.64 1.73
C ILE A 112 -14.07 12.80 0.95
N ALA A 113 -14.34 12.88 -0.34
CA ALA A 113 -13.75 13.88 -1.21
C ALA A 113 -14.55 15.19 -1.19
N ALA A 114 -13.85 16.32 -1.16
CA ALA A 114 -14.45 17.62 -1.39
C ALA A 114 -15.06 17.67 -2.81
N ALA A 115 -16.16 18.41 -2.96
CA ALA A 115 -16.83 18.54 -4.26
C ALA A 115 -15.89 19.09 -5.37
N SER A 116 -15.02 20.04 -5.02
CA SER A 116 -14.00 20.60 -5.92
C SER A 116 -12.97 19.55 -6.36
N HIS A 117 -12.51 18.71 -5.44
CA HIS A 117 -11.57 17.63 -5.75
C HIS A 117 -12.21 16.55 -6.63
N ARG A 118 -13.48 16.21 -6.36
CA ARG A 118 -14.26 15.34 -7.24
C ARG A 118 -14.37 15.87 -8.66
N GLU A 119 -14.54 17.18 -8.80
CA GLU A 119 -14.59 17.82 -10.12
C GLU A 119 -13.23 17.79 -10.83
N ALA A 120 -12.14 18.04 -10.10
CA ALA A 120 -10.80 17.88 -10.64
C ALA A 120 -10.54 16.44 -11.13
N ARG A 121 -10.99 15.44 -10.36
CA ARG A 121 -10.91 14.02 -10.74
C ARG A 121 -11.82 13.63 -11.91
N ARG A 122 -12.91 14.36 -12.17
CA ARG A 122 -13.79 14.14 -13.34
C ARG A 122 -13.28 14.79 -14.62
N THR A 123 -12.40 15.78 -14.50
CA THR A 123 -11.95 16.60 -15.64
C THR A 123 -10.52 16.30 -16.07
N MET A 124 -9.72 15.69 -15.20
CA MET A 124 -8.37 15.24 -15.52
C MET A 124 -8.41 13.97 -16.37
N VAL A 125 -8.00 14.04 -17.63
CA VAL A 125 -7.83 12.84 -18.48
C VAL A 125 -6.50 12.17 -18.15
N LEU A 126 -6.52 10.86 -17.90
CA LEU A 126 -5.31 10.09 -17.65
C LEU A 126 -4.66 9.70 -18.99
N ALA A 127 -3.43 10.15 -19.19
CA ALA A 127 -2.69 9.83 -20.40
C ALA A 127 -2.46 8.31 -20.51
N GLY A 128 -2.92 7.72 -21.61
CA GLY A 128 -2.76 6.29 -21.88
C GLY A 128 -3.92 5.40 -21.40
N THR A 129 -5.09 5.96 -21.06
CA THR A 129 -6.25 5.19 -20.57
C THR A 129 -7.54 5.43 -21.35
N ASP A 130 -7.55 5.36 -22.70
CA ASP A 130 -8.77 5.50 -23.52
C ASP A 130 -9.72 6.64 -23.09
N ASP A 131 -9.17 7.83 -22.82
CA ASP A 131 -9.87 9.04 -22.35
C ASP A 131 -10.56 8.94 -20.97
N LEU A 132 -10.27 7.90 -20.19
CA LEU A 132 -10.75 7.77 -18.81
C LEU A 132 -10.13 8.82 -17.89
N THR A 133 -10.87 9.15 -16.84
CA THR A 133 -10.52 10.11 -15.80
C THR A 133 -10.40 9.40 -14.45
N PRO A 134 -9.72 9.97 -13.43
CA PRO A 134 -9.64 9.36 -12.10
C PRO A 134 -11.01 9.07 -11.43
N ALA A 135 -12.10 9.67 -11.91
CA ALA A 135 -13.46 9.41 -11.43
C ALA A 135 -14.07 8.08 -11.94
N ASP A 136 -13.51 7.52 -13.02
CA ASP A 136 -13.92 6.25 -13.63
C ASP A 136 -13.30 5.02 -12.95
N PHE A 137 -12.49 5.24 -11.92
CA PHE A 137 -11.77 4.22 -11.18
C PHE A 137 -12.18 4.20 -9.70
N VAL A 138 -12.06 3.04 -9.07
CA VAL A 138 -12.04 2.90 -7.62
C VAL A 138 -10.63 3.19 -7.10
N PRO A 139 -10.44 4.19 -6.22
CA PRO A 139 -9.13 4.51 -5.67
C PRO A 139 -8.77 3.62 -4.47
N PHE A 140 -7.51 3.21 -4.42
CA PHE A 140 -6.89 2.49 -3.32
C PHE A 140 -5.54 3.12 -2.98
N PHE A 141 -5.11 2.95 -1.73
CA PHE A 141 -3.76 3.25 -1.29
C PHE A 141 -2.88 2.01 -1.24
N LEU A 142 -1.56 2.18 -1.32
CA LEU A 142 -0.59 1.11 -1.15
C LEU A 142 -0.23 0.83 0.32
N THR A 143 -0.66 1.71 1.23
CA THR A 143 -0.36 1.65 2.66
C THR A 143 -1.55 2.09 3.50
N PRO A 144 -1.77 1.51 4.70
CA PRO A 144 -2.79 1.98 5.64
C PRO A 144 -2.42 3.34 6.28
N ASP A 145 -1.24 3.88 5.97
CA ASP A 145 -0.78 5.17 6.46
C ASP A 145 -0.70 6.21 5.34
N ALA A 146 -1.55 6.07 4.32
CA ALA A 146 -1.61 7.03 3.24
C ALA A 146 -1.90 8.44 3.76
N ASP A 147 -1.26 9.46 3.17
CA ASP A 147 -1.30 10.82 3.71
C ASP A 147 -2.73 11.35 3.82
N LEU A 148 -3.60 11.02 2.85
CA LEU A 148 -5.02 11.42 2.90
C LEU A 148 -5.76 10.80 4.09
N TRP A 149 -5.52 9.52 4.38
CA TRP A 149 -6.13 8.85 5.52
C TRP A 149 -5.53 9.34 6.83
N ALA A 150 -4.21 9.53 6.90
CA ALA A 150 -3.54 10.12 8.05
C ALA A 150 -4.10 11.51 8.39
N GLY A 151 -4.34 12.35 7.36
CA GLY A 151 -4.97 13.66 7.54
C GLY A 151 -6.37 13.59 8.16
N ILE A 152 -7.21 12.63 7.75
CA ILE A 152 -8.51 12.40 8.40
C ILE A 152 -8.33 11.99 9.87
N ARG A 153 -7.38 11.10 10.18
CA ARG A 153 -7.14 10.65 11.57
C ARG A 153 -6.64 11.77 12.48
N ALA A 154 -5.80 12.66 11.95
CA ALA A 154 -5.24 13.79 12.67
C ALA A 154 -6.17 15.02 12.69
N GLY A 155 -7.27 15.00 11.92
CA GLY A 155 -8.14 16.16 11.75
C GLY A 155 -7.45 17.32 11.00
N GLU A 156 -6.44 17.02 10.19
CA GLU A 156 -5.72 18.00 9.40
C GLU A 156 -6.57 18.51 8.25
N HIS A 157 -6.55 19.82 8.02
CA HIS A 157 -7.23 20.42 6.88
C HIS A 157 -6.49 20.07 5.58
N ASP A 158 -7.13 19.27 4.73
CA ASP A 158 -6.72 19.00 3.35
C ASP A 158 -7.82 19.46 2.40
N VAL A 159 -7.46 20.22 1.36
CA VAL A 159 -8.40 20.75 0.36
C VAL A 159 -9.12 19.66 -0.44
N ARG A 160 -8.59 18.44 -0.43
CA ARG A 160 -9.16 17.26 -1.08
C ARG A 160 -10.28 16.64 -0.26
N LEU A 161 -10.34 16.90 1.05
CA LEU A 161 -11.28 16.27 1.97
C LEU A 161 -12.55 17.10 2.15
N SER A 162 -13.70 16.41 2.24
CA SER A 162 -14.97 17.06 2.53
C SER A 162 -15.05 17.52 4.00
N ALA A 163 -15.86 18.54 4.26
CA ALA A 163 -16.09 19.00 5.64
C ALA A 163 -16.77 17.92 6.50
N GLU A 164 -17.65 17.10 5.93
CA GLU A 164 -18.29 15.99 6.66
C GLU A 164 -17.27 14.91 7.03
N ALA A 165 -16.31 14.62 6.14
CA ALA A 165 -15.26 13.65 6.40
C ALA A 165 -14.36 14.09 7.58
N LEU A 166 -13.96 15.36 7.60
CA LEU A 166 -13.16 15.95 8.67
C LEU A 166 -13.92 16.08 10.00
N ALA A 167 -15.26 16.18 9.96
CA ALA A 167 -16.10 16.24 11.16
C ALA A 167 -16.47 14.86 11.73
N SER A 168 -16.25 13.79 10.98
CA SER A 168 -16.60 12.42 11.37
C SER A 168 -15.60 11.82 12.36
N SER A 169 -16.03 10.89 13.21
CA SER A 169 -15.11 10.18 14.10
C SER A 169 -14.28 9.18 13.29
N VAL A 170 -13.03 8.94 13.69
CA VAL A 170 -12.21 7.86 13.14
C VAL A 170 -12.87 6.47 13.28
N ASN A 171 -13.76 6.31 14.27
CA ASN A 171 -14.55 5.09 14.48
C ASN A 171 -15.65 4.88 13.43
N ASP A 172 -15.99 5.92 12.66
CA ASP A 172 -17.02 5.87 11.63
C ASP A 172 -16.47 5.40 10.28
N TYR A 173 -15.19 5.03 10.22
CA TYR A 173 -14.51 4.56 9.01
C TYR A 173 -14.20 3.07 9.06
N VAL A 174 -14.12 2.48 7.87
CA VAL A 174 -13.61 1.13 7.61
C VAL A 174 -12.47 1.21 6.61
N VAL A 175 -11.52 0.28 6.73
CA VAL A 175 -10.45 0.08 5.74
C VAL A 175 -10.67 -1.27 5.08
N LEU A 176 -11.05 -1.27 3.80
CA LEU A 176 -11.23 -2.48 2.99
C LEU A 176 -9.89 -2.88 2.39
N VAL A 177 -9.50 -4.13 2.58
CA VAL A 177 -8.18 -4.64 2.15
C VAL A 177 -8.33 -5.71 1.08
N THR A 178 -7.61 -5.53 -0.01
CA THR A 178 -7.45 -6.53 -1.08
C THR A 178 -6.01 -6.57 -1.55
N THR A 179 -5.72 -7.26 -2.65
CA THR A 179 -4.43 -7.18 -3.35
C THR A 179 -4.62 -6.63 -4.74
N ILE A 180 -3.52 -6.24 -5.41
CA ILE A 180 -3.59 -5.81 -6.82
C ILE A 180 -4.25 -6.88 -7.70
N ASP A 181 -3.84 -8.15 -7.59
CA ASP A 181 -4.46 -9.24 -8.35
C ASP A 181 -5.93 -9.45 -7.92
N GLY A 182 -6.25 -9.27 -6.64
CA GLY A 182 -7.62 -9.39 -6.14
C GLY A 182 -8.54 -8.31 -6.72
N ALA A 183 -8.09 -7.07 -6.76
CA ALA A 183 -8.88 -5.95 -7.28
C ALA A 183 -9.00 -5.98 -8.81
N ALA A 184 -7.97 -6.44 -9.52
CA ALA A 184 -7.92 -6.45 -10.99
C ALA A 184 -8.72 -7.59 -11.64
N VAL A 185 -9.47 -8.40 -10.88
CA VAL A 185 -10.18 -9.55 -11.47
C VAL A 185 -11.38 -9.09 -12.28
N HIS A 186 -11.30 -9.32 -13.59
CA HIS A 186 -12.43 -9.23 -14.50
C HIS A 186 -12.68 -10.57 -15.21
N PRO A 187 -13.95 -10.98 -15.40
CA PRO A 187 -14.28 -12.21 -16.11
C PRO A 187 -13.64 -12.26 -17.50
N GLY A 188 -12.85 -13.30 -17.77
CA GLY A 188 -12.20 -13.50 -19.06
C GLY A 188 -10.90 -12.72 -19.29
N GLU A 189 -10.47 -11.89 -18.33
CA GLU A 189 -9.25 -11.09 -18.45
C GLU A 189 -8.13 -11.66 -17.57
N PHE A 190 -7.55 -12.77 -18.04
CA PHE A 190 -6.38 -13.39 -17.41
C PHE A 190 -5.20 -13.38 -18.38
N ASP A 191 -4.02 -13.12 -17.86
CA ASP A 191 -2.77 -13.22 -18.59
C ASP A 191 -2.47 -14.69 -18.90
N ALA A 192 -2.31 -15.02 -20.19
CA ALA A 192 -2.17 -16.39 -20.66
C ALA A 192 -0.89 -17.07 -20.17
N ASP A 193 0.18 -16.30 -19.96
CA ASP A 193 1.50 -16.82 -19.59
C ASP A 193 1.59 -17.10 -18.09
N THR A 194 0.96 -16.27 -17.27
CA THR A 194 1.05 -16.36 -15.80
C THR A 194 -0.20 -16.95 -15.15
N GLY A 195 -1.32 -17.03 -15.87
CA GLY A 195 -2.62 -17.44 -15.33
C GLY A 195 -3.19 -16.47 -14.29
N ARG A 196 -2.61 -15.26 -14.17
CA ARG A 196 -3.04 -14.24 -13.21
C ARG A 196 -4.01 -13.25 -13.85
N PRO A 197 -4.81 -12.52 -13.05
CA PRO A 197 -5.65 -11.46 -13.58
C PRO A 197 -4.85 -10.42 -14.37
N SER A 198 -5.41 -9.97 -15.49
CA SER A 198 -4.83 -8.89 -16.27
C SER A 198 -4.83 -7.60 -15.46
N ARG A 199 -3.70 -6.89 -15.45
CA ARG A 199 -3.58 -5.56 -14.83
C ARG A 199 -3.71 -4.41 -15.84
N ALA A 200 -4.28 -4.70 -17.02
CA ALA A 200 -4.50 -3.66 -18.04
C ALA A 200 -5.41 -2.53 -17.54
N ARG A 201 -6.31 -2.83 -16.59
CA ARG A 201 -7.26 -1.88 -15.97
C ARG A 201 -6.73 -1.25 -14.67
N VAL A 202 -5.46 -1.47 -14.34
CA VAL A 202 -4.83 -0.91 -13.13
C VAL A 202 -3.91 0.23 -13.53
N VAL A 203 -4.19 1.41 -12.97
CA VAL A 203 -3.36 2.60 -13.11
C VAL A 203 -2.72 2.89 -11.77
N VAL A 204 -1.45 3.30 -11.77
CA VAL A 204 -0.72 3.67 -10.56
C VAL A 204 -0.22 5.10 -10.69
N ALA A 205 -0.44 5.90 -9.65
CA ALA A 205 -0.01 7.29 -9.58
C ALA A 205 0.92 7.49 -8.37
N ASP A 206 1.91 8.37 -8.49
CA ASP A 206 2.84 8.71 -7.38
C ASP A 206 2.35 9.87 -6.49
N GLY A 207 1.08 10.22 -6.63
CA GLY A 207 0.38 11.29 -5.93
C GLY A 207 -1.08 11.32 -6.36
N ASP A 208 -1.74 12.45 -6.13
CA ASP A 208 -3.12 12.67 -6.55
C ASP A 208 -3.24 12.69 -8.08
N ALA A 209 -3.94 11.73 -8.68
CA ALA A 209 -4.05 11.63 -10.13
C ALA A 209 -4.89 12.75 -10.78
N SER A 210 -5.51 13.64 -9.99
CA SER A 210 -6.11 14.88 -10.52
C SER A 210 -5.11 16.02 -10.70
N HIS A 211 -3.84 15.83 -10.30
CA HIS A 211 -2.81 16.86 -10.38
C HIS A 211 -1.90 16.67 -11.61
N VAL A 212 -1.65 17.75 -12.36
CA VAL A 212 -0.94 17.73 -13.65
C VAL A 212 0.51 17.24 -13.59
N LEU A 213 1.16 17.33 -12.43
CA LEU A 213 2.55 16.90 -12.24
C LEU A 213 2.67 15.45 -11.73
N THR A 214 1.55 14.78 -11.48
CA THR A 214 1.55 13.41 -10.98
C THR A 214 1.98 12.46 -12.09
N SER A 215 2.96 11.60 -11.80
CA SER A 215 3.39 10.56 -12.74
C SER A 215 2.35 9.45 -12.76
N ILE A 216 1.97 9.00 -13.96
CA ILE A 216 0.96 7.95 -14.15
C ILE A 216 1.56 6.75 -14.87
N GLY A 217 1.40 5.57 -14.28
CA GLY A 217 1.63 4.27 -14.90
C GLY A 217 0.31 3.72 -15.41
N ALA A 218 -0.05 4.04 -16.65
CA ALA A 218 -1.37 3.77 -17.24
C ALA A 218 -1.54 2.37 -17.87
N ASN A 219 -0.49 1.55 -17.89
CA ASN A 219 -0.56 0.16 -18.36
C ASN A 219 0.18 -0.78 -17.42
N ALA A 220 -0.12 -2.08 -17.50
CA ALA A 220 0.41 -3.12 -16.62
C ALA A 220 1.94 -3.04 -16.40
N MET A 221 2.73 -2.87 -17.47
CA MET A 221 4.19 -2.79 -17.35
C MET A 221 4.67 -1.53 -16.60
N THR A 222 4.05 -0.38 -16.85
CA THR A 222 4.41 0.87 -16.15
C THR A 222 3.88 0.90 -14.71
N ALA A 223 2.66 0.40 -14.48
CA ALA A 223 2.07 0.23 -13.16
C ALA A 223 2.92 -0.70 -12.29
N ASP A 224 3.29 -1.88 -12.80
CA ASP A 224 4.13 -2.84 -12.09
C ASP A 224 5.49 -2.24 -11.71
N ARG A 225 6.12 -1.49 -12.63
CA ARG A 225 7.38 -0.80 -12.35
C ARG A 225 7.25 0.26 -11.26
N MET A 226 6.15 1.01 -11.22
CA MET A 226 5.90 1.99 -10.16
C MET A 226 5.67 1.31 -8.81
N VAL A 227 4.89 0.23 -8.76
CA VAL A 227 4.68 -0.54 -7.52
C VAL A 227 5.98 -1.16 -7.03
N GLN A 228 6.79 -1.74 -7.92
CA GLN A 228 8.11 -2.26 -7.59
C GLN A 228 8.99 -1.16 -7.01
N ARG A 229 9.02 0.02 -7.64
CA ARG A 229 9.75 1.19 -7.13
C ARG A 229 9.33 1.49 -5.70
N PHE A 230 8.04 1.72 -5.43
CA PHE A 230 7.55 2.04 -4.09
C PHE A 230 7.85 0.96 -3.04
N ALA A 231 7.83 -0.32 -3.43
CA ALA A 231 8.14 -1.43 -2.52
C ALA A 231 9.65 -1.55 -2.20
N THR A 232 10.51 -1.02 -3.06
CA THR A 232 11.98 -1.01 -2.87
C THR A 232 12.54 0.34 -2.45
N ASP A 233 11.73 1.39 -2.47
CA ASP A 233 12.13 2.75 -2.11
C ASP A 233 12.37 2.86 -0.60
N GLU A 234 13.38 3.62 -0.22
CA GLU A 234 13.67 3.93 1.18
C GLU A 234 12.89 5.18 1.64
N ASP A 235 12.33 5.98 0.73
CA ASP A 235 11.45 7.10 1.07
C ASP A 235 10.00 6.63 1.35
N PRO A 236 9.57 6.53 2.62
CA PRO A 236 8.21 6.11 2.93
C PRO A 236 7.17 7.15 2.48
N ALA A 237 7.55 8.40 2.22
CA ALA A 237 6.62 9.45 1.79
C ALA A 237 6.08 9.18 0.37
N ALA A 238 6.89 8.61 -0.52
CA ALA A 238 6.43 8.23 -1.86
C ALA A 238 5.30 7.19 -1.80
N LEU A 239 5.45 6.18 -0.93
CA LEU A 239 4.44 5.13 -0.73
C LEU A 239 3.13 5.70 -0.13
N ARG A 240 3.23 6.67 0.79
CA ARG A 240 2.06 7.29 1.44
C ARG A 240 1.24 8.20 0.52
N ARG A 241 1.86 8.78 -0.51
CA ARG A 241 1.17 9.61 -1.52
C ARG A 241 0.60 8.79 -2.67
N ALA A 242 1.17 7.62 -2.94
CA ALA A 242 0.80 6.82 -4.09
C ALA A 242 -0.66 6.32 -4.00
N GLU A 243 -1.35 6.39 -5.13
CA GLU A 243 -2.68 5.81 -5.31
C GLU A 243 -2.68 4.78 -6.44
N VAL A 244 -3.51 3.76 -6.28
CA VAL A 244 -3.81 2.73 -7.27
C VAL A 244 -5.26 2.90 -7.67
N LEU A 245 -5.50 3.02 -8.96
CA LEU A 245 -6.80 3.24 -9.56
C LEU A 245 -7.17 1.99 -10.34
N VAL A 246 -8.27 1.34 -9.95
CA VAL A 246 -8.78 0.14 -10.63
C VAL A 246 -10.04 0.53 -11.40
N ALA A 247 -10.04 0.33 -12.72
CA ALA A 247 -11.16 0.76 -13.55
C ALA A 247 -12.42 -0.04 -13.23
N ASP A 248 -13.58 0.59 -13.42
CA ASP A 248 -14.88 -0.01 -13.17
C ASP A 248 -15.08 -0.46 -11.71
N ALA A 249 -16.05 -1.34 -11.48
CA ALA A 249 -16.41 -1.85 -10.18
C ALA A 249 -15.40 -2.90 -9.67
N VAL A 250 -15.04 -2.81 -8.39
CA VAL A 250 -14.28 -3.86 -7.69
C VAL A 250 -15.24 -4.74 -6.90
N PRO A 251 -15.37 -6.04 -7.25
CA PRO A 251 -16.28 -6.94 -6.54
C PRO A 251 -15.94 -7.07 -5.06
N PHE A 252 -16.97 -7.02 -4.20
CA PHE A 252 -16.78 -7.05 -2.75
C PHE A 252 -16.23 -8.40 -2.26
N ASP A 253 -16.47 -9.49 -2.99
CA ASP A 253 -15.92 -10.81 -2.69
C ASP A 253 -14.39 -10.89 -2.82
N ARG A 254 -13.76 -9.88 -3.45
CA ARG A 254 -12.30 -9.70 -3.52
C ARG A 254 -11.71 -9.01 -2.31
N ILE A 255 -12.54 -8.47 -1.41
CA ILE A 255 -12.08 -7.91 -0.15
C ILE A 255 -11.74 -9.06 0.80
N THR A 256 -10.50 -9.07 1.28
CA THR A 256 -9.96 -10.13 2.14
C THR A 256 -10.19 -9.83 3.62
N VAL A 257 -10.08 -8.56 4.01
CA VAL A 257 -10.24 -8.09 5.39
C VAL A 257 -10.90 -6.71 5.40
N ILE A 258 -11.76 -6.49 6.38
CA ILE A 258 -12.30 -5.18 6.75
C ILE A 258 -11.69 -4.79 8.10
N GLY A 259 -10.80 -3.81 8.08
CA GLY A 259 -10.22 -3.21 9.27
C GLY A 259 -11.16 -2.18 9.89
N VAL A 260 -11.23 -2.17 11.22
CA VAL A 260 -11.98 -1.18 12.01
C VAL A 260 -11.20 -0.76 13.25
N ALA A 261 -11.53 0.40 13.81
CA ALA A 261 -10.81 1.00 14.94
C ALA A 261 -10.93 0.19 16.25
N THR A 262 -12.13 -0.33 16.55
CA THR A 262 -12.44 -0.94 17.85
C THR A 262 -13.24 -2.24 17.71
N VAL A 263 -13.23 -3.04 18.78
CA VAL A 263 -14.03 -4.27 18.86
C VAL A 263 -15.54 -3.99 18.77
N ASN A 264 -16.02 -2.88 19.33
CA ASN A 264 -17.44 -2.53 19.24
C ASN A 264 -17.86 -2.25 17.79
N VAL A 265 -17.04 -1.49 17.06
CA VAL A 265 -17.25 -1.23 15.63
C VAL A 265 -17.14 -2.54 14.84
N ARG A 266 -16.20 -3.43 15.19
CA ARG A 266 -16.07 -4.76 14.57
C ARG A 266 -17.36 -5.55 14.66
N GLU A 267 -17.97 -5.62 15.84
CA GLU A 267 -19.21 -6.38 16.01
C GLU A 267 -20.37 -5.76 15.22
N HIS A 268 -20.43 -4.43 15.12
CA HIS A 268 -21.41 -3.75 14.28
C HIS A 268 -21.21 -4.06 12.79
N VAL A 269 -20.01 -3.86 12.26
CA VAL A 269 -19.67 -4.11 10.86
C VAL A 269 -19.83 -5.60 10.51
N LYS A 270 -19.46 -6.51 11.42
CA LYS A 270 -19.67 -7.95 11.23
C LYS A 270 -21.14 -8.32 11.05
N ARG A 271 -22.05 -7.65 11.77
CA ARG A 271 -23.51 -7.83 11.57
C ARG A 271 -23.98 -7.31 10.22
N LEU A 272 -23.48 -6.16 9.77
CA LEU A 272 -23.79 -5.61 8.44
C LEU A 272 -23.36 -6.58 7.33
N VAL A 273 -22.11 -7.03 7.36
CA VAL A 273 -21.52 -7.96 6.39
C VAL A 273 -22.29 -9.28 6.34
N ALA A 274 -22.61 -9.85 7.52
CA ALA A 274 -23.38 -11.10 7.61
C ALA A 274 -24.84 -10.93 7.16
N GLY A 275 -25.46 -9.80 7.47
CA GLY A 275 -26.83 -9.47 7.05
C GLY A 275 -26.97 -9.37 5.53
N ALA A 276 -25.92 -8.92 4.84
CA ALA A 276 -25.83 -8.91 3.39
C ALA A 276 -25.38 -10.24 2.77
N GLY A 277 -25.20 -11.31 3.57
CA GLY A 277 -24.83 -12.64 3.08
C GLY A 277 -23.34 -12.83 2.76
N HIS A 278 -22.49 -11.86 3.09
CA HIS A 278 -21.05 -11.98 2.92
C HIS A 278 -20.36 -12.63 4.14
N ARG A 279 -19.18 -13.21 3.91
CA ARG A 279 -18.36 -13.87 4.96
C ARG A 279 -17.00 -13.22 5.15
N THR A 280 -16.82 -12.02 4.63
CA THR A 280 -15.56 -11.28 4.68
C THR A 280 -15.12 -11.08 6.12
N LYS A 281 -13.82 -11.31 6.38
CA LYS A 281 -13.23 -11.17 7.72
C LYS A 281 -13.30 -9.71 8.18
N VAL A 282 -13.81 -9.48 9.38
CA VAL A 282 -13.80 -8.15 10.02
C VAL A 282 -12.88 -8.21 11.22
N ALA A 283 -11.91 -7.30 11.28
CA ALA A 283 -10.87 -7.28 12.31
C ALA A 283 -10.71 -5.89 12.94
N ALA A 284 -10.66 -5.84 14.27
CA ALA A 284 -10.33 -4.63 14.99
C ALA A 284 -8.81 -4.47 15.00
N TYR A 285 -8.29 -3.52 14.22
CA TYR A 285 -6.86 -3.25 14.14
C TYR A 285 -6.62 -1.76 14.39
N THR A 286 -6.62 -1.41 15.67
CA THR A 286 -6.51 -0.03 16.17
C THR A 286 -5.34 0.77 15.59
N PRO A 287 -4.15 0.20 15.31
CA PRO A 287 -3.04 0.98 14.72
C PRO A 287 -3.38 1.68 13.39
N TRP A 288 -4.26 1.13 12.55
CA TRP A 288 -4.69 1.80 11.31
C TRP A 288 -5.59 3.02 11.53
N PHE A 289 -6.06 3.22 12.77
CA PHE A 289 -7.03 4.25 13.15
C PHE A 289 -6.47 5.20 14.22
N GLN A 290 -5.18 5.07 14.55
CA GLN A 290 -4.48 5.99 15.44
C GLN A 290 -3.63 6.97 14.64
N GLU A 291 -3.46 8.16 15.19
CA GLU A 291 -2.46 9.10 14.70
C GLU A 291 -1.06 8.49 14.89
N HIS A 292 -0.24 8.54 13.84
CA HIS A 292 1.16 8.17 13.96
C HIS A 292 1.93 9.33 14.55
N VAL A 293 2.10 9.33 15.87
CA VAL A 293 3.13 10.15 16.51
C VAL A 293 4.47 9.51 16.17
N ALA A 294 5.22 10.14 15.27
CA ALA A 294 6.61 9.75 15.05
C ALA A 294 7.42 10.19 16.28
N ASP A 295 7.90 9.21 17.05
CA ASP A 295 8.96 9.40 18.07
C ASP A 295 10.32 9.68 17.41
#